data_AF-A0A967MQR0-F1
#
_entry.id   AF-A0A967MQR0-F1
#
_cell.length_a   1.000
_cell.length_b   1.000
_cell.length_c   1.000
_cell.angle_alpha   90.00
_cell.angle_beta   90.00
_cell.angle_gamma   90.00
#
_symmetry.space_group_name_H-M   'P 1'
#
loop_
_entity.id
_entity.type
_entity.pdbx_description
1 polymer ?
#
loop_
_entity_poly.entity_id
_entity_poly.type
_entity_poly.pdbx_seq_one_letter_code
_entity_poly.pdbx_strand_id
1 'polypeptide(L)'
;MLISAPYMQPVVERFRAQLEEAGCELVVPPVDERLEEADLLGLVADLDGVICGDDRFTRRVMEAAPRLKVISKWGTGIDSIDREAAADLGIAVCNTPNAFS
;
A
#
# COMPACT_ATOMS: atom_id res chain seq x y z
N MET A 1 4.05 -7.95 2.17
CA MET A 1 3.05 -6.88 2.33
C MET A 1 3.75 -5.60 2.75
N LEU A 2 3.56 -4.52 2.00
CA LEU A 2 4.14 -3.21 2.33
C LEU A 2 3.25 -2.44 3.31
N ILE A 3 3.84 -1.85 4.35
CA ILE A 3 3.18 -0.91 5.26
C ILE A 3 3.88 0.45 5.13
N SER A 4 3.30 1.34 4.35
CA SER A 4 3.83 2.69 4.08
C SER A 4 2.96 3.80 4.65
N ALA A 5 1.75 3.52 5.11
CA ALA A 5 0.91 4.48 5.82
C ALA A 5 1.64 5.01 7.09
N PRO A 6 2.06 6.29 7.15
CA PRO A 6 2.92 6.80 8.23
C PRO A 6 2.30 6.63 9.61
N TYR A 7 0.99 6.86 9.73
CA TYR A 7 0.26 6.72 10.99
C TYR A 7 0.14 5.27 11.47
N MET A 8 0.30 4.28 10.59
CA MET A 8 0.27 2.87 10.96
C MET A 8 1.64 2.37 11.42
N GLN A 9 2.74 2.97 10.96
CA GLN A 9 4.10 2.49 11.27
C GLN A 9 4.40 2.45 12.78
N PRO A 10 4.09 3.48 13.60
CA PRO A 10 4.35 3.45 15.04
C PRO A 10 3.59 2.35 15.80
N VAL A 11 2.52 1.82 15.20
CA VAL A 11 1.64 0.82 15.83
C VAL A 11 1.69 -0.53 15.11
N VAL A 12 2.53 -0.69 14.08
CA VAL A 12 2.58 -1.92 13.26
C VAL A 12 2.86 -3.16 14.09
N GLU A 13 3.70 -3.02 15.13
CA GLU A 13 4.05 -4.10 16.05
C GLU A 13 2.84 -4.66 16.81
N ARG A 14 1.77 -3.88 17.00
CA ARG A 14 0.52 -4.36 17.62
C ARG A 14 -0.20 -5.39 16.76
N PHE A 15 0.02 -5.37 15.44
CA PHE A 15 -0.66 -6.20 14.45
C PHE A 15 0.28 -7.24 13.82
N ARG A 16 1.60 -7.13 14.04
CA ARG A 16 2.61 -7.99 13.43
C ARG A 16 2.27 -9.47 13.55
N ALA A 17 2.01 -9.94 14.77
CA ALA A 17 1.72 -11.36 15.02
C ALA A 17 0.52 -11.86 14.19
N GLN A 18 -0.57 -11.09 14.13
CA GLN A 18 -1.77 -11.46 13.36
C GLN A 18 -1.50 -11.50 11.86
N LEU A 19 -0.69 -10.56 11.36
CA LEU A 19 -0.31 -10.50 9.94
C LEU A 19 0.61 -11.66 9.57
N GLU A 20 1.60 -11.97 10.42
CA GLU A 20 2.52 -13.09 10.23
C GLU A 20 1.80 -14.45 10.34
N GLU A 21 0.85 -14.61 11.27
CA GLU A 21 -0.04 -15.78 11.36
C GLU A 21 -0.91 -15.94 10.11
N ALA A 22 -1.30 -14.83 9.47
CA ALA A 22 -1.98 -14.83 8.18
C ALA A 22 -1.03 -15.06 6.98
N GLY A 23 0.25 -15.33 7.23
CA GLY A 23 1.27 -15.60 6.20
C GLY A 23 1.82 -14.35 5.52
N CYS A 24 1.61 -13.16 6.09
CA CYS A 24 2.14 -11.91 5.53
C CYS A 24 3.56 -11.64 6.05
N GLU A 25 4.54 -11.63 5.15
CA GLU A 25 5.85 -11.04 5.42
C GLU A 25 5.75 -9.51 5.31
N LEU A 26 6.22 -8.77 6.32
CA LEU A 26 6.05 -7.32 6.39
C LEU A 26 7.28 -6.56 5.89
N VAL A 27 7.06 -5.61 4.99
CA VAL A 27 8.05 -4.62 4.53
C VAL A 27 7.60 -3.25 5.04
N VAL A 28 8.41 -2.61 5.89
CA VAL A 28 8.07 -1.33 6.54
C VAL A 28 9.21 -0.34 6.33
N PRO A 29 9.30 0.33 5.17
CA PRO A 29 10.32 1.34 4.93
C PRO A 29 10.04 2.59 5.77
N PRO A 30 11.05 3.41 6.10
CA PRO A 30 10.80 4.70 6.73
C PRO A 30 9.99 5.59 5.76
N VAL A 31 8.87 6.14 6.23
CA VAL A 31 8.02 7.06 5.46
C VAL A 31 7.68 8.27 6.34
N ASP A 32 7.94 9.47 5.84
CA ASP A 32 7.60 10.72 6.54
C ASP A 32 6.15 11.12 6.23
N GLU A 33 5.83 11.32 4.94
CA GLU A 33 4.49 11.70 4.48
C GLU A 33 3.89 10.68 3.50
N ARG A 34 4.65 10.31 2.47
CA ARG A 34 4.26 9.39 1.40
C ARG A 34 5.49 8.82 0.70
N LEU A 35 5.31 7.70 -0.01
CA LEU A 35 6.27 7.21 -0.99
C LEU A 35 5.96 7.80 -2.37
N GLU A 36 6.98 8.36 -3.01
CA GLU A 36 6.89 8.81 -4.40
C GLU A 36 7.04 7.64 -5.37
N GLU A 37 6.72 7.87 -6.65
CA GLU A 37 6.81 6.84 -7.69
C GLU A 37 8.18 6.13 -7.69
N ALA A 38 9.26 6.90 -7.55
CA ALA A 38 10.62 6.38 -7.56
C ALA A 38 10.92 5.47 -6.35
N ASP A 39 10.39 5.81 -5.17
CA ASP A 39 10.57 5.00 -3.96
C ASP A 39 9.83 3.67 -4.10
N LEU A 40 8.60 3.72 -4.62
CA LEU A 40 7.77 2.55 -4.83
C LEU A 40 8.39 1.58 -5.85
N LEU A 41 8.94 2.09 -6.95
CA LEU A 41 9.59 1.25 -7.97
C LEU A 41 10.75 0.40 -7.42
N GLY A 42 11.39 0.82 -6.33
CA GLY A 42 12.41 0.03 -5.64
C GLY A 42 11.88 -1.06 -4.71
N LEU A 43 10.57 -1.08 -4.44
CA LEU A 43 9.95 -1.91 -3.40
C LEU A 43 8.88 -2.87 -3.93
N VAL A 44 8.19 -2.52 -5.02
CA VAL A 44 6.91 -3.14 -5.39
C VAL A 44 7.00 -4.51 -6.09
N ALA A 45 8.18 -4.89 -6.58
CA ALA A 45 8.36 -6.07 -7.44
C ALA A 45 7.82 -7.37 -6.83
N ASP A 46 7.98 -7.55 -5.52
CA ASP A 46 7.62 -8.79 -4.80
C ASP A 46 6.43 -8.64 -3.86
N LEU A 47 5.63 -7.57 -4.01
CA LEU A 47 4.50 -7.32 -3.12
C LEU A 47 3.22 -8.01 -3.59
N ASP A 48 2.58 -8.77 -2.71
CA ASP A 48 1.21 -9.26 -2.91
C ASP A 48 0.14 -8.24 -2.49
N GLY A 49 0.47 -7.31 -1.59
CA GLY A 49 -0.47 -6.35 -1.03
C GLY A 49 0.20 -5.18 -0.32
N VAL A 50 -0.54 -4.08 -0.21
CA VAL A 50 -0.05 -2.81 0.39
C VAL A 50 -1.09 -2.22 1.34
N ILE A 51 -0.63 -1.71 2.48
CA ILE A 51 -1.34 -0.71 3.29
C ILE A 51 -0.62 0.64 3.15
N CYS A 52 -1.23 1.56 2.41
CA CYS A 52 -0.61 2.82 1.98
C CYS A 52 -1.24 4.06 2.61
N GLY A 53 -0.44 5.13 2.69
CA GLY A 53 -0.90 6.49 2.94
C GLY A 53 -1.24 7.17 1.61
N ASP A 54 -0.67 8.35 1.35
CA ASP A 54 -0.83 9.12 0.10
C ASP A 54 0.17 8.75 -1.01
N ASP A 55 0.67 7.52 -0.97
CA ASP A 55 1.67 7.01 -1.91
C ASP A 55 1.20 7.09 -3.36
N ARG A 56 2.14 7.35 -4.27
CA ARG A 56 1.88 7.58 -5.70
C ARG A 56 1.84 6.27 -6.49
N PHE A 57 0.73 5.54 -6.38
CA PHE A 57 0.47 4.35 -7.19
C PHE A 57 0.01 4.73 -8.59
N THR A 58 0.97 5.07 -9.45
CA THR A 58 0.73 5.28 -10.89
C THR A 58 0.65 3.94 -11.63
N ARG A 59 0.15 3.95 -12.87
CA ARG A 59 0.20 2.76 -13.75
C ARG A 59 1.57 2.11 -13.79
N ARG A 60 2.63 2.92 -13.93
CA ARG A 60 4.01 2.43 -14.02
C ARG A 60 4.45 1.67 -12.78
N VAL A 61 4.07 2.13 -11.58
CA VAL A 61 4.35 1.41 -10.32
C VAL A 61 3.63 0.07 -10.31
N MET A 62 2.36 0.06 -10.68
CA MET A 62 1.55 -1.15 -10.64
C MET A 62 1.98 -2.19 -11.70
N GLU A 63 2.41 -1.74 -12.88
CA GLU A 63 2.99 -2.62 -13.90
C GLU A 63 4.32 -3.24 -13.44
N ALA A 64 5.10 -2.53 -12.60
CA ALA A 64 6.30 -3.06 -11.98
C ALA A 64 6.01 -4.01 -10.80
N ALA A 65 4.74 -4.22 -10.44
CA ALA A 65 4.29 -5.00 -9.29
C ALA A 65 3.46 -6.22 -9.74
N PRO A 66 4.05 -7.21 -10.43
CA PRO A 66 3.30 -8.29 -11.11
C PRO A 66 2.52 -9.21 -10.17
N ARG A 67 2.83 -9.18 -8.87
CA ARG A 67 2.16 -9.99 -7.84
C ARG A 67 1.11 -9.22 -7.04
N LEU A 68 1.02 -7.90 -7.24
CA LEU A 68 0.20 -7.03 -6.43
C LEU A 68 -1.28 -7.34 -6.67
N LYS A 69 -2.01 -7.63 -5.60
CA LYS A 69 -3.44 -7.99 -5.65
C LYS A 69 -4.33 -6.91 -5.05
N VAL A 70 -3.81 -6.16 -4.08
CA VAL A 70 -4.61 -5.19 -3.33
C VAL A 70 -3.78 -4.01 -2.85
N ILE A 71 -4.35 -2.82 -3.00
CA ILE A 71 -3.89 -1.57 -2.41
C ILE A 71 -4.98 -1.12 -1.42
N SER A 72 -4.68 -1.20 -0.13
CA SER A 72 -5.56 -0.72 0.95
C SER A 72 -5.07 0.63 1.42
N LYS A 73 -5.83 1.68 1.16
CA LYS A 73 -5.47 3.04 1.53
C LYS A 73 -6.01 3.42 2.90
N TRP A 74 -5.14 3.92 3.76
CA TRP A 74 -5.52 4.63 4.97
C TRP A 74 -6.06 6.02 4.62
N GLY A 75 -7.36 6.24 4.81
CA GLY A 75 -8.04 7.50 4.51
C GLY A 75 -9.18 7.33 3.49
N THR A 76 -9.85 8.43 3.16
CA THR A 76 -11.06 8.44 2.33
C THR A 76 -10.82 8.85 0.87
N GLY A 77 -9.99 9.86 0.63
CA GLY A 77 -9.54 10.23 -0.72
C GLY A 77 -8.69 9.11 -1.31
N ILE A 78 -8.67 8.92 -2.63
CA ILE A 78 -7.84 7.89 -3.30
C ILE A 78 -7.15 8.45 -4.55
N ASP A 79 -6.99 9.78 -4.59
CA ASP A 79 -6.50 10.52 -5.77
C ASP A 79 -5.03 10.23 -6.11
N SER A 80 -4.28 9.67 -5.16
CA SER A 80 -2.88 9.26 -5.36
C SER A 80 -2.74 7.90 -6.06
N ILE A 81 -3.86 7.18 -6.29
CA ILE A 81 -3.90 5.86 -6.90
C ILE A 81 -4.60 5.97 -8.26
N ASP A 82 -3.93 5.55 -9.33
CA ASP A 82 -4.53 5.44 -10.65
C ASP A 82 -5.54 4.27 -10.68
N ARG A 83 -6.80 4.57 -10.43
CA ARG A 83 -7.85 3.55 -10.29
C ARG A 83 -8.16 2.84 -11.61
N GLU A 84 -8.00 3.51 -12.73
CA GLU A 84 -8.23 2.92 -14.04
C GLU A 84 -7.14 1.89 -14.32
N ALA A 85 -5.87 2.24 -14.08
CA ALA A 85 -4.78 1.29 -14.19
C ALA A 85 -4.88 0.14 -13.20
N ALA A 86 -5.30 0.39 -11.95
CA ALA A 86 -5.52 -0.68 -10.98
C ALA A 86 -6.60 -1.66 -11.47
N ALA A 87 -7.72 -1.16 -12.00
CA ALA A 87 -8.77 -1.99 -12.56
C ALA A 87 -8.30 -2.83 -13.75
N ASP A 88 -7.58 -2.21 -14.69
CA ASP A 88 -7.02 -2.89 -15.87
C ASP A 88 -6.05 -4.02 -15.50
N LEU A 89 -5.26 -3.81 -14.44
CA LEU A 89 -4.28 -4.77 -13.94
C LEU A 89 -4.89 -5.80 -12.97
N GLY A 90 -6.19 -5.70 -12.66
CA GLY A 90 -6.87 -6.61 -11.74
C GLY A 90 -6.50 -6.42 -10.26
N ILE A 91 -6.04 -5.23 -9.89
CA ILE A 91 -5.63 -4.86 -8.53
C ILE A 91 -6.82 -4.24 -7.81
N ALA A 92 -7.22 -4.83 -6.68
CA ALA A 92 -8.27 -4.28 -5.84
C ALA A 92 -7.79 -3.00 -5.14
N VAL A 93 -8.60 -1.94 -5.18
CA VAL A 93 -8.34 -0.70 -4.42
C VAL A 93 -9.40 -0.57 -3.35
N CYS A 94 -8.96 -0.56 -2.10
CA CYS A 94 -9.80 -0.39 -0.91
C CYS A 94 -9.39 0.90 -0.19
N ASN A 95 -10.32 1.49 0.55
CA ASN A 95 -10.04 2.62 1.43
C ASN A 95 -10.65 2.36 2.82
N THR A 96 -10.37 3.22 3.78
CA THR A 96 -10.94 3.14 5.13
C THR A 96 -11.94 4.27 5.32
N PRO A 97 -13.25 4.04 5.07
CA PRO A 97 -14.28 5.02 5.36
C PRO A 97 -14.21 5.47 6.81
N ASN A 98 -14.53 6.73 7.07
CA ASN A 98 -14.60 7.31 8.43
C ASN A 98 -13.26 7.32 9.20
N ALA A 99 -12.11 7.19 8.53
CA ALA A 99 -10.79 7.20 9.20
C ALA A 99 -10.46 8.50 9.96
N PHE A 100 -11.14 9.60 9.63
CA PHE A 100 -10.89 10.95 10.18
C PHE A 100 -12.11 11.57 10.89
N SER A 101 -13.17 10.78 11.10
CA SER A 101 -14.45 11.24 11.65
C SER A 101 -14.75 10.60 12.98
#